data_AF-A0A7X6XJH0-F1
#
_entry.id   AF-A0A7X6XJH0-F1
#
_cell.length_a   1.000
_cell.length_b   1.000
_cell.length_c   1.000
_cell.angle_alpha   90.00
_cell.angle_beta   90.00
_cell.angle_gamma   90.00
#
_symmetry.space_group_name_H-M   'P 1'
#
loop_
_entity.id
_entity.type
_entity.pdbx_description
1 polymer ?
#
loop_
_entity_poly.entity_id
_entity_poly.type
_entity_poly.pdbx_seq_one_letter_code
_entity_poly.pdbx_strand_id
1 'polypeptide(L)'
;MARFKRGDRVVIVDRPVTAADRKSGLFYNHFRGLHGSVDQIYEEAGEVCVEVDLESLPPEFGHRHLEIQEQARQKWLDSLSEQERRSIPAEHRELRHKYTVIVAPEDLAPEPRGKERKPAAHSNTAEATARPQAGGADRPSGAAPAEASAAAATARRATEADLAAQEEAHLQELRRRTQGV
;
A
#
# COMPACT_ATOMS: atom_id res chain seq x y z
N MET A 1 -31.44 6.82 -1.26
CA MET A 1 -31.09 7.52 -2.51
C MET A 1 -29.60 7.81 -2.49
N ALA A 2 -28.86 7.41 -3.53
CA ALA A 2 -27.42 7.60 -3.59
C ALA A 2 -27.09 9.11 -3.58
N ARG A 3 -26.45 9.57 -2.50
CA ARG A 3 -26.03 10.98 -2.33
C ARG A 3 -24.96 11.40 -3.33
N PHE A 4 -24.23 10.44 -3.89
CA PHE A 4 -23.08 10.66 -4.77
C PHE A 4 -23.23 9.89 -6.07
N LYS A 5 -22.58 10.37 -7.13
CA LYS A 5 -22.52 9.72 -8.44
C LYS A 5 -21.07 9.41 -8.79
N ARG A 6 -20.86 8.42 -9.66
CA ARG A 6 -19.53 8.13 -10.21
C ARG A 6 -18.96 9.37 -10.92
N GLY A 7 -17.71 9.67 -10.63
CA GLY A 7 -16.99 10.84 -11.16
C GLY A 7 -17.25 12.15 -10.42
N ASP A 8 -18.03 12.14 -9.34
CA ASP A 8 -18.25 13.35 -8.54
C ASP A 8 -16.99 13.69 -7.72
N ARG A 9 -16.72 15.00 -7.57
CA ARG A 9 -15.57 15.49 -6.78
C ARG A 9 -15.97 15.54 -5.32
N VAL A 10 -15.18 14.88 -4.48
CA VAL A 10 -15.49 14.70 -3.07
C VAL A 10 -14.26 15.01 -2.21
N VAL A 11 -14.54 15.49 -1.01
CA VAL A 11 -13.56 15.69 0.05
C VAL A 11 -13.94 14.82 1.23
N ILE A 12 -12.96 14.15 1.79
CA ILE A 12 -13.14 13.37 3.01
C ILE A 12 -13.19 14.35 4.20
N VAL A 13 -14.27 14.30 4.97
CA VAL A 13 -14.51 15.21 6.09
C VAL A 13 -13.43 15.04 7.16
N ASP A 14 -12.96 16.18 7.71
CA ASP A 14 -12.08 16.16 8.88
C ASP A 14 -12.89 15.87 10.14
N ARG A 15 -12.89 14.60 10.56
CA ARG A 15 -13.49 14.14 11.82
C ARG A 15 -12.56 13.26 12.62
N PRO A 16 -12.70 13.18 13.95
CA PRO A 16 -12.00 12.20 14.76
C PRO A 16 -12.38 10.77 14.41
N VAL A 17 -11.38 9.88 14.34
CA VAL A 17 -11.61 8.43 14.19
C VAL A 17 -12.40 7.93 15.41
N THR A 18 -13.55 7.30 15.15
CA THR A 18 -14.41 6.72 16.19
C THR A 18 -14.03 5.25 16.44
N ALA A 19 -14.44 4.68 17.57
CA ALA A 19 -14.22 3.27 17.87
C ALA A 19 -14.87 2.34 16.82
N ALA A 20 -16.00 2.75 16.23
CA ALA A 20 -16.64 2.04 15.13
C ALA A 20 -15.75 1.98 13.88
N ASP A 21 -15.08 3.09 13.53
CA ASP A 21 -14.20 3.18 12.36
C ASP A 21 -12.95 2.31 12.51
N ARG A 22 -12.41 2.21 13.74
CA ARG A 22 -11.29 1.30 14.03
C ARG A 22 -11.67 -0.16 13.85
N LYS A 23 -12.95 -0.49 13.97
CA LYS A 23 -13.46 -1.85 13.79
C LYS A 23 -13.85 -2.14 12.34
N SER A 24 -14.42 -1.15 11.65
CA SER A 24 -14.81 -1.29 10.24
C SER A 24 -13.62 -1.12 9.28
N GLY A 25 -12.60 -0.37 9.68
CA GLY A 25 -11.45 -0.02 8.84
C GLY A 25 -11.79 0.98 7.73
N LEU A 26 -12.96 1.64 7.80
CA LEU A 26 -13.46 2.55 6.75
C LEU A 26 -12.89 3.97 6.86
N PHE A 27 -12.35 4.36 8.01
CA PHE A 27 -11.83 5.71 8.21
C PHE A 27 -10.58 5.71 9.08
N TYR A 28 -9.53 6.38 8.59
CA TYR A 28 -8.27 6.56 9.29
C TYR A 28 -7.90 8.04 9.38
N ASN A 29 -7.08 8.40 10.37
CA ASN A 29 -6.66 9.79 10.58
C ASN A 29 -5.96 10.42 9.37
N HIS A 30 -5.23 9.63 8.59
CA HIS A 30 -4.50 10.13 7.42
C HIS A 30 -5.41 10.33 6.19
N PHE A 31 -6.69 9.95 6.26
CA PHE A 31 -7.67 10.20 5.19
C PHE A 31 -8.36 11.56 5.31
N ARG A 32 -8.21 12.24 6.45
CA ARG A 32 -8.86 13.52 6.71
C ARG A 32 -8.40 14.57 5.71
N GLY A 33 -9.36 15.26 5.11
CA GLY A 33 -9.09 16.36 4.18
C GLY A 33 -8.47 15.93 2.86
N LEU A 34 -8.46 14.64 2.53
CA LEU A 34 -8.05 14.19 1.21
C LEU A 34 -9.11 14.54 0.17
N HIS A 35 -8.65 14.91 -1.01
CA HIS A 35 -9.49 15.28 -2.15
C HIS A 35 -9.43 14.15 -3.18
N GLY A 36 -10.56 13.91 -3.86
CA GLY A 36 -10.61 12.85 -4.85
C GLY A 36 -11.88 12.86 -5.69
N SER A 37 -12.06 11.80 -6.45
CA SER A 37 -13.26 11.54 -7.25
C SER A 37 -13.83 10.17 -6.96
N VAL A 38 -15.15 10.04 -6.98
CA VAL A 38 -15.83 8.76 -6.78
C VAL A 38 -15.57 7.84 -7.96
N ASP A 39 -14.91 6.70 -7.74
CA ASP A 39 -14.69 5.69 -8.78
C ASP A 39 -15.82 4.66 -8.83
N GLN A 40 -16.21 4.09 -7.68
CA GLN A 40 -17.26 3.07 -7.60
C GLN A 40 -18.08 3.22 -6.32
N ILE A 41 -19.36 2.88 -6.39
CA ILE A 41 -20.29 2.89 -5.24
C ILE A 41 -20.75 1.46 -5.00
N TYR A 42 -20.59 0.96 -3.78
CA TYR A 42 -21.03 -0.35 -3.35
C TYR A 42 -22.37 -0.21 -2.60
N GLU A 43 -23.47 -0.36 -3.33
CA GLU A 43 -24.82 -0.09 -2.79
C GLU A 43 -25.24 -1.07 -1.68
N GLU A 44 -24.78 -2.32 -1.74
CA GLU A 44 -25.14 -3.37 -0.77
C GLU A 44 -24.56 -3.12 0.62
N ALA A 45 -23.28 -2.71 0.67
CA ALA A 45 -22.58 -2.40 1.92
C ALA A 45 -22.75 -0.93 2.35
N GLY A 46 -23.24 -0.08 1.44
CA GLY A 46 -23.32 1.37 1.65
C GLY A 46 -21.93 2.01 1.71
N GLU A 47 -20.97 1.52 0.92
CA GLU A 47 -19.58 1.99 0.90
C GLU A 47 -19.26 2.72 -0.43
N VAL A 48 -18.34 3.67 -0.40
CA VAL A 48 -17.94 4.45 -1.57
C VAL A 48 -16.44 4.36 -1.78
N CYS A 49 -16.03 3.95 -2.98
CA CYS A 49 -14.65 3.94 -3.43
C CYS A 49 -14.29 5.29 -4.04
N VAL A 50 -13.30 5.97 -3.47
CA VAL A 50 -12.80 7.27 -3.90
C VAL A 50 -11.38 7.10 -4.41
N GLU A 51 -11.14 7.53 -5.65
CA GLU A 51 -9.80 7.74 -6.21
C GLU A 51 -9.26 9.07 -5.68
N VAL A 52 -8.19 9.00 -4.89
CA VAL A 52 -7.59 10.14 -4.21
C VAL A 52 -6.56 10.81 -5.12
N ASP A 53 -6.58 12.14 -5.15
CA ASP A 53 -5.60 12.94 -5.86
C ASP A 53 -4.25 12.88 -5.11
N LEU A 54 -3.17 12.48 -5.80
CA LEU A 54 -1.84 12.35 -5.20
C LEU A 54 -1.30 13.64 -4.56
N GLU A 55 -1.72 14.80 -5.08
CA GLU A 55 -1.35 16.12 -4.55
C GLU A 55 -1.98 16.41 -3.18
N SER A 56 -3.07 15.71 -2.82
CA SER A 56 -3.73 15.86 -1.53
C SER A 56 -3.14 14.93 -0.46
N LEU A 57 -2.38 13.90 -0.87
CA LEU A 57 -1.76 12.96 0.06
C LEU A 57 -0.62 13.63 0.83
N PRO A 58 -0.40 13.23 2.09
CA PRO A 58 0.81 13.62 2.80
C PRO A 58 2.06 13.12 2.03
N PRO A 59 3.16 13.89 2.07
CA PRO A 59 4.33 13.62 1.22
C PRO A 59 4.93 12.22 1.45
N GLU A 60 4.87 11.71 2.69
CA GLU A 60 5.35 10.36 3.00
C GLU A 60 4.58 9.25 2.24
N PHE A 61 3.26 9.38 2.15
CA PHE A 61 2.42 8.42 1.45
C PHE A 61 2.54 8.58 -0.06
N GLY A 62 2.62 9.83 -0.55
CA GLY A 62 2.88 10.11 -1.96
C GLY A 62 4.19 9.50 -2.45
N HIS A 63 5.27 9.66 -1.69
CA HIS A 63 6.58 9.08 -2.02
C HIS A 63 6.53 7.55 -2.06
N ARG A 64 5.92 6.91 -1.05
CA ARG A 64 5.74 5.45 -1.03
C ARG A 64 4.92 4.95 -2.22
N HIS A 65 3.85 5.65 -2.59
CA HIS A 65 3.03 5.26 -3.73
C HIS A 65 3.82 5.27 -5.03
N LEU A 66 4.60 6.33 -5.26
CA LEU A 66 5.48 6.43 -6.43
C LEU A 66 6.57 5.35 -6.43
N GLU A 67 7.16 5.06 -5.27
CA GLU A 67 8.15 3.98 -5.14
C GLU A 67 7.56 2.61 -5.49
N ILE A 68 6.37 2.31 -4.96
CA ILE A 68 5.66 1.05 -5.27
C ILE A 68 5.30 0.97 -6.75
N GLN A 69 4.87 2.09 -7.35
CA GLN A 69 4.56 2.17 -8.77
C GLN A 69 5.80 1.90 -9.62
N GLU A 70 6.95 2.47 -9.28
CA GLU A 70 8.20 2.22 -10.00
C GLU A 70 8.70 0.79 -9.81
N GLN A 71 8.61 0.23 -8.60
CA GLN A 71 8.94 -1.18 -8.36
C GLN A 71 8.02 -2.13 -9.14
N ALA A 72 6.72 -1.84 -9.21
CA ALA A 72 5.77 -2.63 -9.98
C ALA A 72 6.05 -2.53 -11.49
N ARG A 73 6.36 -1.33 -11.98
CA ARG A 73 6.78 -1.10 -13.35
C ARG A 73 8.05 -1.86 -13.68
N GLN A 74 9.07 -1.80 -12.83
CA GLN A 74 10.33 -2.51 -13.02
C GLN A 74 10.12 -4.02 -13.03
N LYS A 75 9.35 -4.58 -12.08
CA LYS A 75 9.00 -6.01 -12.07
C LYS A 75 8.24 -6.44 -13.32
N TRP A 76 7.30 -5.61 -13.78
CA TRP A 76 6.56 -5.87 -15.00
C TRP A 76 7.48 -5.86 -16.24
N LEU A 77 8.36 -4.86 -16.36
CA LEU A 77 9.38 -4.84 -17.41
C LEU A 77 10.29 -6.06 -17.32
N ASP A 78 10.70 -6.44 -16.11
CA ASP A 78 11.55 -7.60 -15.87
C ASP A 78 10.90 -8.92 -16.30
N SER A 79 9.57 -9.02 -16.17
CA SER A 79 8.81 -10.19 -16.62
C SER A 79 8.65 -10.32 -18.14
N LEU A 80 8.87 -9.25 -18.90
CA LEU A 80 8.76 -9.26 -20.36
C LEU A 80 10.03 -9.75 -21.04
N SER A 81 9.88 -10.52 -22.12
CA SER A 81 11.01 -10.92 -22.96
C SER A 81 11.61 -9.74 -23.74
N GLU A 82 12.87 -9.86 -24.18
CA GLU A 82 13.55 -8.84 -25.00
C GLU A 82 12.77 -8.43 -26.26
N GLN A 83 12.04 -9.39 -26.86
CA GLN A 83 11.23 -9.13 -28.06
C GLN A 83 9.98 -8.31 -27.72
N GLU A 84 9.32 -8.60 -26.60
CA GLU A 84 8.13 -7.87 -26.14
C GLU A 84 8.49 -6.47 -25.66
N ARG A 85 9.60 -6.34 -24.91
CA ARG A 85 10.12 -5.03 -24.47
C ARG A 85 10.36 -4.08 -25.65
N ARG A 86 10.86 -4.59 -26.78
CA ARG A 86 11.09 -3.78 -27.99
C ARG A 86 9.81 -3.44 -28.75
N SER A 87 8.80 -4.30 -28.67
CA SER A 87 7.51 -4.11 -29.33
C SER A 87 6.62 -3.07 -28.62
N ILE A 88 6.73 -2.96 -27.30
CA ILE A 88 5.88 -2.05 -26.51
C ILE A 88 6.36 -0.59 -26.68
N PRO A 89 5.51 0.33 -27.15
CA PRO A 89 5.81 1.75 -27.24
C PRO A 89 6.05 2.36 -25.86
N ALA A 90 6.91 3.37 -25.75
CA ALA A 90 7.26 3.99 -24.47
C ALA A 90 6.04 4.50 -23.68
N GLU A 91 5.01 4.97 -24.37
CA GLU A 91 3.75 5.44 -23.77
C GLU A 91 2.98 4.33 -23.04
N HIS A 92 3.02 3.11 -23.58
CA HIS A 92 2.39 1.95 -22.95
C HIS A 92 3.27 1.31 -21.87
N ARG A 93 4.48 1.83 -21.64
CA ARG A 93 5.36 1.38 -20.54
C ARG A 93 5.11 2.14 -19.24
N GLU A 94 4.23 3.13 -19.24
CA GLU A 94 3.87 3.89 -18.05
C GLU A 94 2.77 3.15 -17.29
N LEU A 95 3.18 2.44 -16.25
CA LEU A 95 2.25 1.79 -15.33
C LEU A 95 1.82 2.82 -14.29
N ARG A 96 0.53 3.19 -14.28
CA ARG A 96 -0.04 4.14 -13.30
C ARG A 96 -0.87 3.40 -12.27
N HIS A 97 -0.51 3.56 -11.00
CA HIS A 97 -1.30 3.05 -9.89
C HIS A 97 -2.26 4.13 -9.42
N LYS A 98 -3.53 3.77 -9.31
CA LYS A 98 -4.55 4.59 -8.66
C LYS A 98 -4.47 4.38 -7.16
N TYR A 99 -4.51 5.48 -6.40
CA TYR A 99 -4.65 5.40 -4.95
C TYR A 99 -6.14 5.49 -4.63
N THR A 100 -6.77 4.34 -4.34
CA THR A 100 -8.19 4.27 -4.03
C THR A 100 -8.41 3.96 -2.56
N VAL A 101 -9.41 4.61 -1.96
CA VAL A 101 -9.82 4.38 -0.56
C VAL A 101 -11.32 4.11 -0.51
N ILE A 102 -11.72 3.18 0.36
CA ILE A 102 -13.13 2.88 0.62
C ILE A 102 -13.53 3.60 1.90
N VAL A 103 -14.59 4.41 1.82
CA VAL A 103 -15.09 5.22 2.92
C VAL A 103 -16.61 5.16 3.01
N ALA A 104 -17.14 5.49 4.18
CA ALA A 104 -18.57 5.62 4.38
C ALA A 104 -19.10 6.88 3.69
N PRO A 105 -20.33 6.86 3.14
CA PRO A 105 -20.95 8.01 2.47
C PRO A 105 -21.27 9.15 3.44
N GLU A 106 -21.27 8.90 4.75
CA GLU A 106 -21.45 9.91 5.80
C GLU A 106 -20.22 10.81 5.93
N ASP A 107 -19.04 10.31 5.54
CA ASP A 107 -17.74 10.97 5.68
C ASP A 107 -17.33 11.74 4.42
N LEU A 108 -18.20 11.75 3.41
CA LEU A 108 -17.97 12.43 2.15
C LEU A 108 -18.72 13.76 2.13
N ALA A 109 -17.98 14.83 1.87
CA ALA A 109 -18.55 16.11 1.51
C ALA A 109 -18.37 16.32 0.00
N PRO A 110 -19.42 16.74 -0.74
CA PRO A 110 -19.24 17.16 -2.11
C PRO A 110 -18.36 18.41 -2.15
N GLU A 111 -17.30 18.38 -2.96
CA GLU A 111 -16.48 19.57 -3.15
C GLU A 111 -17.28 20.57 -4.01
N PRO A 112 -17.49 21.83 -3.56
CA PRO A 112 -18.14 22.81 -4.42
C PRO A 112 -17.26 22.97 -5.67
N ARG A 113 -17.84 22.71 -6.85
CA ARG A 113 -17.25 23.00 -8.17
C ARG A 113 -16.90 24.48 -8.26
N GLY A 114 -15.76 24.85 -7.71
CA GLY A 114 -15.40 26.24 -7.41
C GLY A 114 -13.90 26.47 -7.41
N LYS A 115 -13.16 25.67 -8.19
CA LYS A 115 -11.86 25.94 -8.79
C LYS A 115 -11.40 24.63 -9.42
N GLU A 116 -11.48 24.55 -10.74
CA GLU A 116 -10.79 23.50 -11.49
C GLU A 116 -9.29 23.59 -11.16
N ARG A 117 -8.82 22.77 -10.22
CA ARG A 117 -7.41 22.40 -10.18
C ARG A 117 -7.17 21.51 -11.38
N LYS A 118 -6.80 22.15 -12.48
CA LYS A 118 -6.28 21.53 -13.69
C LYS A 118 -5.15 20.58 -13.27
N PRO A 119 -5.23 19.27 -13.56
CA PRO A 119 -4.12 18.38 -13.24
C PRO A 119 -2.89 18.88 -14.00
N ALA A 120 -1.81 19.15 -13.28
CA ALA A 120 -0.55 19.57 -13.87
C ALA A 120 -0.01 18.42 -14.72
N ALA A 121 -0.23 18.51 -16.03
CA ALA A 121 0.44 17.72 -17.04
C ALA A 121 1.94 17.84 -16.80
N HIS A 122 2.58 16.71 -16.51
CA HIS A 122 4.01 16.63 -16.31
C HIS A 122 4.70 16.95 -17.64
N SER A 123 5.18 18.19 -17.78
CA SER A 123 6.13 18.54 -18.84
C SER A 123 7.53 18.28 -18.29
N ASN A 124 8.16 17.23 -18.81
CA ASN A 124 9.58 16.96 -18.65
C ASN A 124 10.34 18.16 -19.22
N THR A 125 11.00 18.94 -18.36
CA THR A 125 12.09 19.82 -18.77
C THR A 125 13.33 19.37 -18.02
N ALA A 126 14.22 18.72 -18.77
CA ALA A 126 15.57 18.44 -18.35
C ALA A 126 16.33 19.76 -18.18
N GLU A 127 16.96 19.95 -17.03
CA GLU A 127 18.07 20.89 -16.91
C GLU A 127 19.16 20.28 -16.02
N ALA A 128 20.37 20.31 -16.56
CA ALA A 128 21.58 19.71 -16.03
C ALA A 128 22.33 20.68 -15.09
N THR A 129 23.34 20.12 -14.41
CA THR A 129 24.45 20.80 -13.71
C THR A 129 24.07 21.22 -12.27
N ALA A 130 24.81 20.94 -11.20
CA ALA A 130 26.25 20.84 -10.99
C ALA A 130 26.60 19.96 -9.77
N ARG A 131 27.81 19.37 -9.78
CA ARG A 131 28.52 18.76 -8.63
C ARG A 131 28.71 19.76 -7.47
N PRO A 132 28.92 19.27 -6.24
CA PRO A 132 30.30 19.23 -5.73
C PRO A 132 30.68 17.97 -4.93
N GLN A 133 31.97 17.67 -4.94
CA GLN A 133 32.67 16.70 -4.09
C GLN A 133 32.99 17.30 -2.71
N ALA A 134 32.97 16.47 -1.67
CA ALA A 134 33.86 16.51 -0.49
C ALA A 134 33.70 15.14 0.22
N GLY A 135 34.73 14.29 0.32
CA GLY A 135 35.68 14.21 1.44
C GLY A 135 34.94 13.76 2.72
N GLY A 136 35.05 12.54 3.25
CA GLY A 136 36.23 11.72 3.50
C GLY A 136 36.55 11.74 5.00
N ALA A 137 36.11 10.72 5.76
CA ALA A 137 36.67 10.25 7.04
C ALA A 137 35.87 9.00 7.49
N ASP A 138 36.41 7.79 7.31
CA ASP A 138 37.23 7.06 8.29
C ASP A 138 36.44 6.65 9.55
N ARG A 139 36.04 5.38 9.62
CA ARG A 139 35.61 4.73 10.86
C ARG A 139 35.94 3.23 10.82
N PRO A 140 36.70 2.71 11.80
CA PRO A 140 37.22 1.35 11.76
C PRO A 140 36.21 0.29 12.23
N SER A 141 36.45 -0.91 11.71
CA SER A 141 35.89 -2.21 12.11
C SER A 141 36.23 -2.54 13.58
N GLY A 142 35.30 -3.16 14.31
CA GLY A 142 35.62 -3.78 15.59
C GLY A 142 34.42 -4.22 16.44
N ALA A 143 34.14 -5.53 16.40
CA ALA A 143 33.67 -6.38 17.50
C ALA A 143 32.34 -6.07 18.24
N ALA A 144 31.38 -6.99 18.08
CA ALA A 144 30.41 -7.37 19.12
C ALA A 144 31.07 -8.37 20.11
N PRO A 145 30.39 -8.92 21.14
CA PRO A 145 29.10 -8.59 21.79
C PRO A 145 29.17 -8.58 23.35
N ALA A 146 28.12 -8.12 24.05
CA ALA A 146 27.63 -8.74 25.30
C ALA A 146 26.36 -8.06 25.86
N GLU A 147 25.32 -8.88 26.00
CA GLU A 147 24.37 -8.96 27.13
C GLU A 147 23.63 -7.71 27.63
N ALA A 148 22.33 -7.65 27.33
CA ALA A 148 21.27 -7.75 28.36
C ALA A 148 19.88 -7.52 27.71
N SER A 149 19.23 -8.60 27.27
CA SER A 149 17.81 -8.62 26.91
C SER A 149 17.10 -9.63 27.80
N ALA A 150 16.69 -9.19 28.98
CA ALA A 150 15.69 -9.89 29.79
C ALA A 150 14.33 -9.22 29.57
N ALA A 151 13.29 -10.05 29.50
CA ALA A 151 11.86 -9.72 29.45
C ALA A 151 11.24 -9.41 28.08
N ALA A 152 11.07 -10.46 27.26
CA ALA A 152 9.93 -10.56 26.35
C ALA A 152 9.54 -12.04 26.18
N ALA A 153 8.74 -12.57 27.11
CA ALA A 153 8.09 -13.87 26.96
C ALA A 153 6.97 -13.74 25.93
N THR A 154 7.30 -13.91 24.65
CA THR A 154 6.36 -13.98 23.54
C THR A 154 6.20 -15.45 23.15
N ALA A 155 4.95 -15.88 22.91
CA ALA A 155 4.57 -17.22 22.49
C ALA A 155 5.55 -17.79 21.45
N ARG A 156 6.22 -18.90 21.80
CA ARG A 156 7.17 -19.56 20.93
C ARG A 156 6.43 -20.07 19.68
N ARG A 157 6.85 -19.61 18.51
CA ARG A 157 6.43 -20.23 17.24
C ARG A 157 6.86 -21.69 17.29
N ALA A 158 5.94 -22.60 16.96
CA ALA A 158 6.25 -24.01 16.84
C ALA A 158 7.44 -24.16 15.89
N THR A 159 8.48 -24.85 16.35
CA THR A 159 9.67 -25.08 15.53
C THR A 159 9.39 -26.18 14.51
N GLU A 160 10.19 -26.26 13.47
CA GLU A 160 10.07 -27.30 12.45
C GLU A 160 10.12 -28.71 13.05
N ALA A 161 10.89 -28.88 14.13
CA ALA A 161 10.95 -30.13 14.90
C ALA A 161 9.63 -30.46 15.62
N ASP A 162 8.90 -29.46 16.11
CA ASP A 162 7.61 -29.65 16.78
C ASP A 162 6.52 -30.09 15.78
N LEU A 163 6.56 -29.56 14.55
CA LEU A 163 5.65 -29.95 13.47
C LEU A 163 5.94 -31.38 12.98
N ALA A 164 7.21 -31.73 12.78
CA ALA A 164 7.61 -33.07 12.36
C ALA A 164 7.19 -34.15 13.39
N ALA A 165 7.31 -33.86 14.69
CA ALA A 165 6.88 -34.77 15.75
C ALA A 165 5.34 -34.97 15.76
N GLN A 166 4.57 -33.93 15.45
CA GLN A 166 3.11 -34.03 15.34
C GLN A 166 2.67 -34.84 14.11
N GLU A 167 3.36 -34.67 12.97
CA GLU A 167 3.09 -35.43 11.75
C GLU A 167 3.41 -36.93 11.93
N GLU A 168 4.52 -37.25 12.60
CA GLU A 168 4.91 -38.63 12.85
C GLU A 168 3.92 -39.34 13.80
N ALA A 169 3.49 -38.65 14.86
CA ALA A 169 2.48 -39.18 15.78
C ALA A 169 1.15 -39.49 15.06
N HIS A 170 0.72 -38.60 14.16
CA HIS A 170 -0.49 -38.79 13.37
C HIS A 170 -0.37 -39.97 12.39
N LEU A 171 0.80 -40.14 11.73
CA LEU A 171 1.05 -41.27 10.86
C LEU A 171 1.09 -42.61 11.60
N GLN A 172 1.62 -42.64 12.82
CA GLN A 172 1.61 -43.84 13.66
C GLN A 172 0.20 -44.23 14.09
N GLU A 173 -0.66 -43.25 14.40
CA GLU A 173 -2.07 -43.50 14.72
C GLU A 173 -2.83 -44.08 13.52
N LEU A 174 -2.60 -43.54 12.32
CA LEU A 174 -3.19 -44.07 11.08
C LEU A 174 -2.70 -45.50 10.81
N ARG A 175 -1.40 -45.78 10.98
CA ARG A 175 -0.83 -47.13 10.83
C ARG A 175 -1.45 -48.12 11.80
N ARG A 176 -1.61 -47.72 13.07
CA ARG A 176 -2.26 -48.54 14.11
C ARG A 176 -3.72 -48.83 13.76
N ARG A 177 -4.42 -47.86 13.17
CA ARG A 177 -5.81 -48.02 12.73
C ARG A 177 -5.93 -48.95 11.51
N THR A 178 -4.96 -48.94 10.60
CA THR A 178 -4.95 -49.81 9.43
C THR A 178 -4.46 -51.23 9.71
N GLN A 179 -3.66 -51.45 10.76
CA GLN A 179 -3.18 -52.79 11.16
C GLN A 179 -4.09 -53.50 12.18
N GLY A 180 -5.14 -52.82 12.66
CA GLY A 180 -6.12 -53.34 13.61
C GLY A 180 -7.43 -53.85 12.99
N VAL A 181 -7.45 -54.16 11.69
CA VAL A 181 -8.58 -54.79 10.96
C VAL A 181 -8.12 -56.08 10.33
#